data_AF-A0A2Z5ZFD6-F1
#
_entry.id   AF-A0A2Z5ZFD6-F1
#
_cell.length_a   1.000
_cell.length_b   1.000
_cell.length_c   1.000
_cell.angle_alpha   90.00
_cell.angle_beta   90.00
_cell.angle_gamma   90.00
#
_symmetry.space_group_name_H-M   'P 1'
#
loop_
_entity.id
_entity.type
_entity.pdbx_description
1 polymer ?
#
loop_
_entity_poly.entity_id
_entity_poly.type
_entity_poly.pdbx_seq_one_letter_code
_entity_poly.pdbx_strand_id
1 'polypeptide(L)'
;MNDNTPDIAQTARHWIIRMASGNMTEAELEQFHTWRKAAPEHEKEFQKECKLWRSLTVSPTQAQAVRLTWHRKTKRRRLKTAFVSFTVLAASFAVIFYAPLVKLWLQADQWTGTTIQTISLEDGSRVVLDSESALSIQYTPTQRHITLLRGNAFFDVKHDPSRPFQVTASTVTINDVGTQFEVRNDHAPVTITVKEGIVDVAAPHEASVRLRAHERLAYQHTTPPLIEDNLNPDDIAAWSHGELVLENATVADAVTILSRYHKGAVYLLGSAPSTTRISGIFRTDQTNDALTTIAATAKLKMRTFSKYIVVLE
;
A
#
# COMPACT_ATOMS: atom_id res chain seq x y z
N MET A 1 2.95 13.70 -43.69
CA MET A 1 2.07 14.37 -42.70
C MET A 1 2.78 14.28 -41.36
N ASN A 2 3.08 15.42 -40.75
CA ASN A 2 4.24 15.64 -39.88
C ASN A 2 4.32 14.81 -38.58
N ASP A 3 5.53 14.30 -38.35
CA ASP A 3 6.11 13.87 -37.09
C ASP A 3 6.06 14.97 -36.03
N ASN A 4 5.29 14.76 -34.95
CA ASN A 4 5.47 15.45 -33.66
C ASN A 4 5.21 14.52 -32.46
N THR A 5 5.04 13.22 -32.72
CA THR A 5 4.79 12.16 -31.73
C THR A 5 5.99 11.74 -30.85
N PRO A 6 7.28 11.95 -31.21
CA PRO A 6 8.37 11.40 -30.38
C PRO A 6 8.53 12.11 -29.02
N ASP A 7 8.12 13.38 -28.89
CA ASP A 7 8.28 14.15 -27.64
C ASP A 7 7.28 13.72 -26.55
N ILE A 8 6.01 13.53 -26.92
CA ILE A 8 4.96 13.10 -25.99
C ILE A 8 5.20 11.65 -25.54
N ALA A 9 5.59 10.76 -26.46
CA ALA A 9 5.87 9.36 -26.14
C ALA A 9 7.15 9.18 -25.31
N GLN A 10 8.18 10.00 -25.52
CA GLN A 10 9.37 10.01 -24.66
C GLN A 10 9.04 10.56 -23.27
N THR A 11 8.24 11.63 -23.18
CA THR A 11 7.80 12.21 -21.91
C THR A 11 6.93 11.22 -21.13
N ALA A 12 6.00 10.53 -21.80
CA ALA A 12 5.21 9.44 -21.21
C ALA A 12 6.11 8.34 -20.61
N ARG A 13 7.11 7.87 -21.36
CA ARG A 13 8.07 6.86 -20.89
C ARG A 13 8.94 7.36 -19.76
N HIS A 14 9.37 8.62 -19.79
CA HIS A 14 10.12 9.25 -18.72
C HIS A 14 9.31 9.24 -17.41
N TRP A 15 8.03 9.63 -17.45
CA TRP A 15 7.15 9.56 -16.31
C TRP A 15 6.96 8.12 -15.81
N ILE A 16 6.75 7.16 -16.72
CA ILE A 16 6.63 5.73 -16.35
C ILE A 16 7.89 5.23 -15.63
N ILE A 17 9.09 5.58 -16.11
CA ILE A 17 10.36 5.20 -15.48
C ILE A 17 10.54 5.90 -14.12
N ARG A 18 10.17 7.19 -14.02
CA ARG A 18 10.28 7.96 -12.78
C ARG A 18 9.33 7.42 -11.70
N MET A 19 8.09 7.08 -12.07
CA MET A 19 7.13 6.43 -11.18
C MET A 19 7.60 5.03 -10.76
N ALA A 20 8.15 4.23 -11.69
CA ALA A 20 8.70 2.92 -11.39
C ALA A 20 9.96 2.98 -10.49
N SER A 21 10.61 4.14 -10.36
CA SER A 21 11.80 4.33 -9.52
C SER A 21 11.50 4.54 -8.04
N GLY A 22 10.23 4.75 -7.65
CA GLY A 22 9.82 4.92 -6.25
C GLY A 22 10.26 6.22 -5.56
N ASN A 23 11.02 7.08 -6.24
CA ASN A 23 11.61 8.31 -5.68
C ASN A 23 11.01 9.59 -6.30
N MET A 24 9.70 9.59 -6.55
CA MET A 24 9.00 10.73 -7.15
C MET A 24 8.60 11.73 -6.05
N THR A 25 9.03 12.98 -6.19
CA THR A 25 8.71 14.06 -5.26
C THR A 25 7.31 14.62 -5.52
N GLU A 26 6.72 15.28 -4.53
CA GLU A 26 5.38 15.88 -4.64
C GLU A 26 5.29 16.94 -5.75
N ALA A 27 6.36 17.73 -5.93
CA ALA A 27 6.47 18.68 -7.03
C ALA A 27 6.54 18.01 -8.42
N GLU A 28 7.24 16.88 -8.55
CA GLU A 28 7.26 16.09 -9.80
C GLU A 28 5.89 15.45 -10.08
N LEU A 29 5.13 15.12 -9.03
CA LEU A 29 3.80 14.54 -9.13
C LEU A 29 2.75 15.54 -9.61
N GLU A 30 2.78 16.76 -9.09
CA GLU A 30 1.95 17.85 -9.63
C GLU A 30 2.28 18.17 -11.09
N GLN A 31 3.57 18.16 -11.46
CA GLN A 31 4.00 18.36 -12.85
C GLN A 31 3.50 17.25 -13.76
N PHE A 32 3.53 16.00 -13.30
CA PHE A 32 2.96 14.86 -14.02
C PHE A 32 1.44 14.99 -14.22
N HIS A 33 0.69 15.34 -13.17
CA HIS A 33 -0.76 15.56 -13.29
C HIS A 33 -1.09 16.72 -14.22
N THR A 34 -0.31 17.80 -14.16
CA THR A 34 -0.46 18.95 -15.05
C THR A 34 -0.19 18.55 -16.49
N TRP A 35 0.87 17.78 -16.76
CA TRP A 35 1.20 17.28 -18.09
C TRP A 35 0.11 16.36 -18.66
N ARG A 36 -0.46 15.46 -17.85
CA ARG A 36 -1.59 14.59 -18.25
C ARG A 36 -2.86 15.35 -18.57
N LYS A 37 -3.14 16.41 -17.81
CA LYS A 37 -4.34 17.26 -18.00
C LYS A 37 -4.16 18.31 -19.10
N ALA A 38 -2.94 18.60 -19.52
CA ALA A 38 -2.64 19.64 -20.52
C ALA A 38 -3.27 19.35 -21.90
N ALA A 39 -3.35 18.08 -22.31
CA ALA A 39 -3.98 17.69 -23.57
C ALA A 39 -4.54 16.26 -23.52
N PRO A 40 -5.70 15.98 -24.17
CA PRO A 40 -6.24 14.61 -24.28
C PRO A 40 -5.29 13.62 -24.96
N GLU A 41 -4.38 14.11 -25.80
CA GLU A 41 -3.37 13.30 -26.50
C GLU A 41 -2.28 12.78 -25.55
N HIS A 42 -1.91 13.54 -24.52
CA HIS A 42 -0.91 13.13 -23.53
C HIS A 42 -1.42 11.96 -22.68
N GLU A 43 -2.68 12.02 -22.26
CA GLU A 43 -3.32 10.91 -21.54
C GLU A 43 -3.40 9.65 -22.42
N LYS A 44 -3.79 9.80 -23.69
CA LYS A 44 -3.87 8.66 -24.62
C LYS A 44 -2.51 8.01 -24.87
N GLU A 45 -1.46 8.80 -25.07
CA GLU A 45 -0.11 8.27 -25.32
C GLU A 45 0.48 7.65 -24.04
N PHE A 46 0.25 8.28 -22.88
CA PHE A 46 0.61 7.70 -21.57
C PHE A 46 -0.04 6.33 -21.35
N GLN A 47 -1.34 6.20 -21.61
CA GLN A 47 -2.04 4.92 -21.50
C GLN A 47 -1.52 3.87 -22.50
N LYS A 48 -1.16 4.29 -23.71
CA LYS A 48 -0.60 3.41 -24.75
C LYS A 48 0.78 2.87 -24.36
N GLU A 49 1.66 3.72 -23.85
CA GLU A 49 2.97 3.32 -23.32
C GLU A 49 2.83 2.42 -22.09
N CYS A 50 1.89 2.68 -21.18
CA CYS A 50 1.59 1.77 -20.05
C CYS A 50 1.13 0.39 -20.54
N LYS A 51 0.29 0.30 -21.58
CA LYS A 51 -0.16 -0.98 -22.16
C LYS A 51 1.00 -1.75 -22.79
N LEU A 52 1.86 -1.08 -23.55
CA LEU A 52 3.05 -1.68 -24.13
C LEU A 52 4.00 -2.21 -23.05
N TRP A 53 4.25 -1.41 -22.01
CA TRP A 53 5.08 -1.80 -20.87
C TRP A 53 4.55 -3.04 -20.13
N ARG A 54 3.23 -3.14 -19.95
CA ARG A 54 2.59 -4.32 -19.34
C ARG A 54 2.75 -5.59 -20.19
N SER A 55 2.71 -5.47 -21.52
CA SER A 55 2.80 -6.60 -22.45
C SER A 55 4.18 -7.29 -22.50
N LEU A 56 5.22 -6.64 -21.98
CA LEU A 56 6.60 -7.17 -21.95
C LEU A 56 6.90 -8.07 -20.74
N THR A 57 5.90 -8.35 -19.88
CA THR A 57 6.08 -9.14 -18.65
C THR A 57 5.70 -10.62 -18.90
N VAL A 58 6.70 -11.49 -19.09
CA VAL A 58 6.51 -12.95 -19.31
C VAL A 58 6.38 -13.69 -17.97
N SER A 59 5.46 -14.66 -17.91
CA SER A 59 5.16 -15.49 -16.73
C SER A 59 6.31 -16.48 -16.39
N PRO A 60 6.58 -16.80 -15.10
CA PRO A 60 7.79 -17.52 -14.66
C PRO A 60 7.88 -18.99 -15.10
N THR A 61 6.81 -19.58 -15.62
CA THR A 61 6.73 -21.03 -15.92
C THR A 61 7.15 -21.42 -17.34
N GLN A 62 7.46 -20.47 -18.23
CA GLN A 62 7.93 -20.78 -19.59
C GLN A 62 9.46 -20.66 -19.77
N ALA A 63 10.18 -20.20 -18.73
CA ALA A 63 11.63 -20.02 -18.78
C ALA A 63 12.45 -21.32 -18.61
N GLN A 64 11.83 -22.46 -18.31
CA GLN A 64 12.52 -23.73 -18.05
C GLN A 64 12.58 -24.68 -19.26
N ALA A 65 11.84 -24.43 -20.35
CA ALA A 65 11.74 -25.36 -21.48
C ALA A 65 12.77 -25.16 -22.62
N VAL A 66 13.67 -24.16 -22.55
CA VAL A 66 14.58 -23.84 -23.68
C VAL A 66 16.05 -24.17 -23.38
N ARG A 67 16.34 -24.94 -22.32
CA ARG A 67 17.73 -25.20 -21.91
C ARG A 67 18.44 -26.41 -22.50
N LEU A 68 17.83 -27.17 -23.39
CA LEU A 68 18.54 -28.26 -24.06
C LEU A 68 18.09 -28.32 -25.51
N THR A 69 18.89 -27.74 -26.41
CA THR A 69 19.20 -28.35 -27.71
C THR A 69 20.24 -27.54 -28.53
N TRP A 70 21.32 -28.26 -28.86
CA TRP A 70 22.21 -28.12 -30.03
C TRP A 70 23.41 -27.15 -30.04
N HIS A 71 24.59 -27.77 -29.91
CA HIS A 71 25.91 -27.35 -30.41
C HIS A 71 25.97 -27.31 -31.95
N ARG A 72 26.71 -26.35 -32.56
CA ARG A 72 28.05 -26.53 -33.17
C ARG A 72 28.57 -25.23 -33.84
N LYS A 73 29.89 -25.05 -33.74
CA LYS A 73 30.84 -24.02 -34.22
C LYS A 73 30.46 -23.30 -35.54
N THR A 74 30.77 -22.00 -35.73
CA THR A 74 32.10 -21.55 -36.21
C THR A 74 32.32 -20.01 -36.19
N LYS A 75 33.58 -19.64 -35.95
CA LYS A 75 34.39 -18.46 -36.36
C LYS A 75 33.95 -17.00 -36.02
N ARG A 76 34.68 -16.45 -35.04
CA ARG A 76 35.42 -15.15 -34.99
C ARG A 76 34.93 -14.02 -35.93
N ARG A 77 34.49 -12.89 -35.36
CA ARG A 77 35.32 -11.74 -34.95
C ARG A 77 34.48 -10.70 -34.20
N ARG A 78 35.12 -10.07 -33.22
CA ARG A 78 34.62 -9.07 -32.26
C ARG A 78 33.81 -7.94 -32.91
N LEU A 79 32.76 -7.47 -32.23
CA LEU A 79 32.44 -6.06 -32.04
C LEU A 79 31.35 -5.89 -30.96
N LYS A 80 31.72 -5.19 -29.87
CA LYS A 80 30.89 -4.25 -29.10
C LYS A 80 29.47 -4.67 -28.68
N THR A 81 29.30 -5.80 -27.98
CA THR A 81 28.02 -6.16 -27.34
C THR A 81 28.14 -6.54 -25.86
N ALA A 82 29.19 -6.06 -25.17
CA ALA A 82 29.36 -6.33 -23.74
C ALA A 82 28.65 -5.32 -22.81
N PHE A 83 28.11 -4.21 -23.34
CA PHE A 83 27.43 -3.19 -22.51
C PHE A 83 25.90 -3.22 -22.59
N VAL A 84 25.30 -3.93 -23.55
CA VAL A 84 23.83 -4.02 -23.69
C VAL A 84 23.24 -5.16 -22.84
N SER A 85 24.06 -6.14 -22.47
CA SER A 85 23.60 -7.33 -21.73
C SER A 85 23.31 -7.05 -20.26
N PHE A 86 23.93 -6.03 -19.66
CA PHE A 86 23.73 -5.69 -18.25
C PHE A 86 22.50 -4.80 -18.02
N THR A 87 22.10 -3.99 -19.02
CA THR A 87 20.94 -3.09 -18.93
C THR A 87 19.62 -3.85 -19.05
N VAL A 88 19.55 -4.91 -19.85
CA VAL A 88 18.33 -5.73 -20.01
C VAL A 88 18.04 -6.56 -18.76
N LEU A 89 19.07 -7.05 -18.08
CA LEU A 89 18.91 -7.85 -16.86
C LEU A 89 18.46 -6.97 -15.67
N ALA A 90 19.01 -5.76 -15.53
CA ALA A 90 18.63 -4.81 -14.49
C ALA A 90 17.20 -4.25 -14.69
N ALA A 91 16.81 -3.97 -15.95
CA ALA A 91 15.45 -3.51 -16.27
C ALA A 91 14.39 -4.58 -15.93
N SER A 92 14.63 -5.85 -16.26
CA SER A 92 13.72 -6.97 -15.92
C SER A 92 13.57 -7.19 -14.42
N PHE A 93 14.63 -7.00 -13.64
CA PHE A 93 14.56 -7.04 -12.17
C PHE A 93 13.68 -5.91 -11.61
N ALA A 94 13.82 -4.69 -12.12
CA ALA A 94 12.97 -3.58 -11.72
C ALA A 94 11.50 -3.82 -12.10
N VAL A 95 11.19 -4.35 -13.29
CA VAL A 95 9.79 -4.65 -13.68
C VAL A 95 9.14 -5.64 -12.73
N ILE A 96 9.82 -6.75 -12.40
CA ILE A 96 9.25 -7.81 -11.58
C ILE A 96 8.99 -7.33 -10.14
N PHE A 97 9.88 -6.50 -9.58
CA PHE A 97 9.73 -5.97 -8.23
C PHE A 97 8.76 -4.78 -8.14
N TYR A 98 8.72 -3.91 -9.16
CA TYR A 98 7.91 -2.69 -9.12
C TYR A 98 6.56 -2.79 -9.87
N ALA A 99 6.31 -3.80 -10.70
CA ALA A 99 5.02 -4.01 -11.36
C ALA A 99 3.80 -4.07 -10.41
N PRO A 100 3.84 -4.77 -9.25
CA PRO A 100 2.73 -4.75 -8.31
C PRO A 100 2.50 -3.35 -7.71
N LEU A 101 3.58 -2.60 -7.45
CA LEU A 101 3.51 -1.20 -7.04
C LEU A 101 2.86 -0.34 -8.16
N VAL A 102 3.35 -0.42 -9.39
CA VAL A 102 2.79 0.35 -10.52
C VAL A 102 1.31 0.01 -10.78
N LYS A 103 0.88 -1.24 -10.58
CA LYS A 103 -0.53 -1.63 -10.68
C LYS A 103 -1.37 -1.01 -9.57
N LEU A 104 -0.87 -1.03 -8.33
CA LEU A 104 -1.52 -0.38 -7.19
C LEU A 104 -1.71 1.12 -7.45
N TRP A 105 -0.67 1.80 -7.93
CA TRP A 105 -0.70 3.24 -8.22
C TRP A 105 -1.62 3.62 -9.38
N LEU A 106 -1.79 2.73 -10.37
CA LEU A 106 -2.68 2.99 -11.51
C LEU A 106 -4.16 2.71 -11.19
N GLN A 107 -4.44 1.97 -10.12
CA GLN A 107 -5.80 1.69 -9.67
C GLN A 107 -6.23 2.60 -8.52
N ALA A 108 -5.29 3.16 -7.77
CA ALA A 108 -5.58 4.04 -6.64
C ALA A 108 -5.97 5.44 -7.12
N ASP A 109 -7.12 5.91 -6.66
CA ASP A 109 -7.55 7.31 -6.81
C ASP A 109 -6.89 8.18 -5.74
N GLN A 110 -6.57 7.59 -4.57
CA GLN A 110 -5.93 8.24 -3.43
C GLN A 110 -4.89 7.31 -2.81
N TRP A 111 -3.76 7.86 -2.35
CA TRP A 111 -2.69 7.11 -1.71
C TRP A 111 -1.93 7.97 -0.70
N THR A 112 -1.31 7.32 0.27
CA THR A 112 -0.48 7.95 1.31
C THR A 112 0.93 7.41 1.30
N GLY A 113 1.89 8.28 1.59
CA GLY A 113 3.27 7.91 1.94
C GLY A 113 3.35 7.58 3.44
N THR A 114 4.20 8.28 4.17
CA THR A 114 4.35 8.07 5.63
C THR A 114 3.35 8.86 6.48
N THR A 115 2.42 9.57 5.86
CA THR A 115 1.47 10.47 6.52
C THR A 115 0.04 9.98 6.40
N ILE A 116 -0.75 10.24 7.43
CA ILE A 116 -2.19 10.00 7.45
C ILE A 116 -2.89 11.11 6.67
N GLN A 117 -3.90 10.75 5.88
CA GLN A 117 -4.68 11.70 5.10
C GLN A 117 -6.17 11.54 5.38
N THR A 118 -6.87 12.65 5.59
CA THR A 118 -8.33 12.68 5.69
C THR A 118 -8.94 13.11 4.37
N ILE A 119 -9.91 12.35 3.89
CA ILE A 119 -10.58 12.53 2.61
C ILE A 119 -12.07 12.68 2.88
N SER A 120 -12.66 13.80 2.43
CA SER A 120 -14.11 13.99 2.40
C SER A 120 -14.66 13.48 1.08
N LEU A 121 -15.62 12.56 1.16
CA LEU A 121 -16.27 11.95 -0.01
C LEU A 121 -17.45 12.81 -0.48
N GLU A 122 -17.89 12.61 -1.72
CA GLU A 122 -18.97 13.40 -2.34
C GLU A 122 -20.34 13.19 -1.70
N ASP A 123 -20.54 12.09 -0.98
CA ASP A 123 -21.76 11.80 -0.23
C ASP A 123 -21.78 12.45 1.17
N GLY A 124 -20.68 13.09 1.59
CA GLY A 124 -20.48 13.66 2.91
C GLY A 124 -19.90 12.68 3.94
N SER A 125 -19.58 11.45 3.54
CA SER A 125 -18.80 10.52 4.37
C SER A 125 -17.35 10.97 4.47
N ARG A 126 -16.63 10.50 5.49
CA ARG A 126 -15.21 10.80 5.71
C ARG A 126 -14.42 9.50 5.74
N VAL A 127 -13.25 9.51 5.10
CA VAL A 127 -12.28 8.41 5.15
C VAL A 127 -10.98 8.96 5.69
N VAL A 128 -10.44 8.34 6.73
CA VAL A 128 -9.07 8.57 7.17
C VAL A 128 -8.24 7.42 6.64
N LEU A 129 -7.29 7.74 5.78
CA LEU A 129 -6.37 6.80 5.14
C LEU A 129 -5.06 6.80 5.92
N ASP A 130 -4.66 5.63 6.43
CA ASP A 130 -3.42 5.45 7.17
C ASP A 130 -2.21 5.66 6.24
N SER A 131 -1.00 5.77 6.79
CA SER A 131 0.27 5.69 6.06
C SER A 131 0.36 4.43 5.16
N GLU A 132 1.06 4.54 4.04
CA GLU A 132 1.29 3.47 3.04
C GLU A 132 0.02 2.78 2.52
N SER A 133 -1.07 3.54 2.41
CA SER A 133 -2.38 3.02 2.06
C SER A 133 -2.83 3.55 0.70
N ALA A 134 -3.71 2.81 0.03
CA ALA A 134 -4.17 3.13 -1.32
C ALA A 134 -5.63 2.72 -1.50
N LEU A 135 -6.44 3.64 -2.04
CA LEU A 135 -7.88 3.51 -2.12
C LEU A 135 -8.39 3.89 -3.52
N SER A 136 -9.40 3.20 -4.01
CA SER A 136 -10.14 3.56 -5.24
C SER A 136 -11.62 3.80 -4.92
N ILE A 137 -12.20 4.81 -5.56
CA ILE A 137 -13.57 5.27 -5.31
C ILE A 137 -14.37 5.11 -6.60
N GLN A 138 -15.46 4.36 -6.54
CA GLN A 138 -16.34 4.08 -7.66
C GLN A 138 -17.79 4.30 -7.25
N TYR A 139 -18.29 5.51 -7.47
CA TYR A 139 -19.67 5.84 -7.17
C TYR A 139 -20.53 5.68 -8.41
N THR A 140 -21.69 5.09 -8.21
CA THR A 140 -22.72 4.92 -9.22
C THR A 140 -24.03 5.51 -8.68
N PRO A 141 -25.05 5.73 -9.53
CA PRO A 141 -26.34 6.22 -9.08
C PRO A 141 -27.00 5.32 -8.02
N THR A 142 -26.66 4.02 -7.98
CA THR A 142 -27.28 3.03 -7.10
C THR A 142 -26.38 2.54 -5.97
N GLN A 143 -25.09 2.85 -5.99
CA GLN A 143 -24.12 2.29 -5.04
C GLN A 143 -22.90 3.20 -4.84
N ARG A 144 -22.44 3.30 -3.59
CA ARG A 144 -21.18 3.93 -3.19
C ARG A 144 -20.15 2.83 -2.96
N HIS A 145 -19.30 2.54 -3.94
CA HIS A 145 -18.29 1.48 -3.82
C HIS A 145 -16.89 2.06 -3.60
N ILE A 146 -16.15 1.48 -2.66
CA ILE A 146 -14.76 1.80 -2.38
C ILE A 146 -13.96 0.51 -2.37
N THR A 147 -12.78 0.53 -2.99
CA THR A 147 -11.82 -0.58 -2.89
C THR A 147 -10.59 -0.11 -2.12
N LEU A 148 -10.31 -0.74 -0.96
CA LEU A 148 -9.05 -0.58 -0.24
C LEU A 148 -8.02 -1.52 -0.85
N LEU A 149 -7.19 -0.98 -1.74
CA LEU A 149 -6.24 -1.76 -2.53
C LEU A 149 -5.05 -2.24 -1.71
N ARG A 150 -4.65 -1.44 -0.71
CA ARG A 150 -3.59 -1.70 0.26
C ARG A 150 -3.81 -0.76 1.43
N GLY A 151 -3.31 -1.10 2.61
CA GLY A 151 -3.28 -0.14 3.70
C GLY A 151 -4.29 -0.41 4.79
N ASN A 152 -4.45 0.60 5.64
CA ASN A 152 -5.56 0.69 6.57
C ASN A 152 -6.39 1.93 6.26
N ALA A 153 -7.68 1.84 6.49
CA ALA A 153 -8.60 2.95 6.36
C ALA A 153 -9.65 2.91 7.46
N PHE A 154 -9.96 4.07 8.01
CA PHE A 154 -11.08 4.28 8.91
C PHE A 154 -12.18 5.04 8.16
N PHE A 155 -13.39 4.51 8.19
CA PHE A 155 -14.56 5.04 7.50
C PHE A 155 -15.54 5.60 8.54
N ASP A 156 -15.97 6.83 8.34
CA ASP A 156 -17.11 7.44 9.03
C ASP A 156 -18.17 7.75 7.97
N VAL A 157 -19.12 6.81 7.83
CA VAL A 157 -20.04 6.75 6.70
C VAL A 157 -21.34 7.42 7.04
N LYS A 158 -21.75 8.35 6.17
CA LYS A 158 -23.06 8.97 6.27
C LYS A 158 -24.16 7.98 5.87
N HIS A 159 -25.17 7.86 6.73
CA HIS A 159 -26.36 7.06 6.46
C HIS A 159 -27.08 7.57 5.20
N ASP A 160 -27.24 6.69 4.20
CA ASP A 160 -28.04 6.90 3.00
C ASP A 160 -28.62 5.54 2.56
N PRO A 161 -29.88 5.23 2.92
CA PRO A 161 -30.48 3.94 2.61
C PRO A 161 -30.78 3.75 1.11
N SER A 162 -30.75 4.82 0.32
CA SER A 162 -31.00 4.76 -1.12
C SER A 162 -29.80 4.29 -1.93
N ARG A 163 -28.58 4.44 -1.38
CA ARG A 163 -27.32 4.03 -2.00
C ARG A 163 -26.44 3.35 -0.94
N PRO A 164 -26.41 2.01 -0.86
CA PRO A 164 -25.56 1.32 0.12
C PRO A 164 -24.09 1.67 -0.07
N PHE A 165 -23.37 1.72 1.06
CA PHE A 165 -21.93 1.94 1.08
C PHE A 165 -21.23 0.59 1.16
N GLN A 166 -20.36 0.31 0.21
CA GLN A 166 -19.65 -0.97 0.13
C GLN A 166 -18.15 -0.73 0.06
N VAL A 167 -17.41 -1.42 0.92
CA VAL A 167 -15.94 -1.44 0.90
C VAL A 167 -15.47 -2.84 0.54
N THR A 168 -14.57 -2.96 -0.43
CA THR A 168 -13.88 -4.21 -0.73
C THR A 168 -12.41 -4.11 -0.32
N ALA A 169 -11.93 -5.09 0.43
CA ALA A 169 -10.53 -5.22 0.82
C ALA A 169 -10.06 -6.65 0.55
N SER A 170 -9.05 -6.79 -0.31
CA SER A 170 -8.63 -8.10 -0.84
C SER A 170 -9.83 -8.87 -1.43
N THR A 171 -10.26 -9.96 -0.80
CA THR A 171 -11.42 -10.78 -1.21
C THR A 171 -12.67 -10.52 -0.38
N VAL A 172 -12.59 -9.69 0.66
CA VAL A 172 -13.68 -9.43 1.61
C VAL A 172 -14.49 -8.22 1.18
N THR A 173 -15.81 -8.33 1.26
CA THR A 173 -16.77 -7.25 1.00
C THR A 173 -17.46 -6.86 2.30
N ILE A 174 -17.44 -5.57 2.62
CA ILE A 174 -18.08 -4.97 3.79
C ILE A 174 -19.23 -4.10 3.28
N ASN A 175 -20.45 -4.38 3.70
CA ASN A 175 -21.62 -3.55 3.41
C ASN A 175 -21.99 -2.78 4.67
N ASP A 176 -22.09 -1.47 4.50
CA ASP A 176 -22.44 -0.53 5.54
C ASP A 176 -23.74 0.22 5.22
N VAL A 177 -24.48 0.50 6.28
CA VAL A 177 -25.72 1.27 6.26
C VAL A 177 -25.52 2.65 6.93
N GLY A 178 -24.41 2.92 7.60
CA GLY A 178 -24.09 4.21 8.23
C GLY A 178 -23.36 3.99 9.55
N THR A 179 -22.06 3.74 9.47
CA THR A 179 -21.25 3.32 10.61
C THR A 179 -19.87 3.95 10.65
N GLN A 180 -19.20 3.74 11.78
CA GLN A 180 -17.79 3.98 11.93
C GLN A 180 -17.04 2.67 12.06
N PHE A 181 -16.12 2.38 11.15
CA PHE A 181 -15.36 1.12 11.17
C PHE A 181 -13.97 1.27 10.56
N GLU A 182 -13.05 0.43 11.02
CA GLU A 182 -11.69 0.28 10.54
C GLU A 182 -11.57 -0.97 9.66
N VAL A 183 -10.85 -0.84 8.54
CA VAL A 183 -10.42 -1.97 7.72
C VAL A 183 -8.90 -1.95 7.61
N ARG A 184 -8.27 -3.07 7.94
CA ARG A 184 -6.83 -3.28 7.82
C ARG A 184 -6.51 -4.34 6.77
N ASN A 185 -5.79 -3.95 5.73
CA ASN A 185 -5.45 -4.76 4.56
C ASN A 185 -3.94 -4.68 4.21
N ASP A 186 -3.09 -4.41 5.21
CA ASP A 186 -1.63 -4.38 5.05
C ASP A 186 -1.04 -5.79 4.86
N HIS A 187 -1.50 -6.72 5.68
CA HIS A 187 -1.06 -8.12 5.74
C HIS A 187 -2.26 -9.02 6.01
N ALA A 188 -2.13 -10.32 5.73
CA ALA A 188 -3.11 -11.29 6.22
C ALA A 188 -2.96 -11.46 7.74
N PRO A 189 -4.06 -11.56 8.51
CA PRO A 189 -5.46 -11.53 8.09
C PRO A 189 -5.99 -10.12 7.78
N VAL A 190 -6.97 -10.02 6.87
CA VAL A 190 -7.74 -8.78 6.68
C VAL A 190 -8.61 -8.58 7.92
N THR A 191 -8.49 -7.44 8.58
CA THR A 191 -9.18 -7.18 9.84
C THR A 191 -10.21 -6.08 9.68
N ILE A 192 -11.43 -6.33 10.16
CA ILE A 192 -12.54 -5.37 10.17
C ILE A 192 -12.92 -5.13 11.62
N THR A 193 -12.95 -3.89 12.07
CA THR A 193 -13.30 -3.53 13.47
C THR A 193 -14.33 -2.42 13.48
N VAL A 194 -15.46 -2.63 14.14
CA VAL A 194 -16.55 -1.65 14.16
C VAL A 194 -16.42 -0.78 15.39
N LYS A 195 -16.30 0.52 15.19
CA LYS A 195 -16.32 1.50 16.29
C LYS A 195 -17.76 1.81 16.71
N GLU A 196 -18.63 2.10 15.74
CA GLU A 196 -20.03 2.43 16.01
C GLU A 196 -20.97 1.86 14.93
N GLY A 197 -22.11 1.32 15.36
CA GLY A 197 -23.16 0.78 14.50
C GLY A 197 -22.94 -0.68 14.08
N ILE A 198 -23.29 -1.03 12.84
CA ILE A 198 -23.36 -2.43 12.35
C ILE A 198 -22.88 -2.54 10.89
N VAL A 199 -21.97 -3.47 10.63
CA VAL A 199 -21.53 -3.81 9.26
C VAL A 199 -21.77 -5.29 8.95
N ASP A 200 -22.09 -5.58 7.70
CA ASP A 200 -22.18 -6.95 7.19
C ASP A 200 -20.93 -7.28 6.37
N VAL A 201 -20.18 -8.28 6.82
CA VAL A 201 -18.95 -8.74 6.20
C VAL A 201 -19.19 -10.06 5.46
N ALA A 202 -18.90 -10.08 4.17
CA ALA A 202 -19.02 -11.26 3.32
C ALA A 202 -17.66 -11.61 2.70
N ALA A 203 -17.29 -12.88 2.76
CA ALA A 203 -16.13 -13.43 2.08
C ALA A 203 -16.55 -14.51 1.07
N PRO A 204 -15.73 -14.81 0.05
CA PRO A 204 -16.10 -15.76 -0.99
C PRO A 204 -16.34 -17.15 -0.39
N HIS A 205 -17.46 -17.77 -0.76
CA HIS A 205 -17.86 -19.12 -0.32
C HIS A 205 -18.16 -19.26 1.18
N GLU A 206 -18.32 -18.16 1.91
CA GLU A 206 -18.67 -18.14 3.32
C GLU A 206 -20.00 -17.40 3.56
N ALA A 207 -20.66 -17.69 4.68
CA ALA A 207 -21.86 -16.96 5.06
C ALA A 207 -21.50 -15.53 5.49
N SER A 208 -22.40 -14.58 5.22
CA SER A 208 -22.22 -13.21 5.69
C SER A 208 -22.24 -13.17 7.22
N VAL A 209 -21.24 -12.51 7.81
CA VAL A 209 -21.11 -12.29 9.25
C VAL A 209 -21.48 -10.85 9.55
N ARG A 210 -22.35 -10.63 10.53
CA ARG A 210 -22.72 -9.30 11.00
C ARG A 210 -21.86 -8.92 12.20
N LEU A 211 -21.16 -7.80 12.10
CA LEU A 211 -20.40 -7.21 13.20
C LEU A 211 -21.14 -6.01 13.77
N ARG A 212 -21.16 -5.91 15.09
CA ARG A 212 -21.69 -4.79 15.87
C ARG A 212 -20.56 -3.95 16.42
N ALA A 213 -20.91 -2.78 16.98
CA ALA A 213 -19.98 -1.92 17.69
C ALA A 213 -19.10 -2.71 18.68
N HIS A 214 -17.81 -2.41 18.65
CA HIS A 214 -16.75 -3.00 19.47
C HIS A 214 -16.47 -4.48 19.19
N GLU A 215 -16.93 -4.99 18.05
CA GLU A 215 -16.56 -6.30 17.53
C GLU A 215 -15.51 -6.18 16.42
N ARG A 216 -14.62 -7.18 16.35
CA ARG A 216 -13.58 -7.32 15.33
C ARG A 216 -13.63 -8.69 14.69
N LEU A 217 -13.52 -8.71 13.37
CA LEU A 217 -13.34 -9.92 12.60
C LEU A 217 -11.96 -9.93 11.94
N ALA A 218 -11.21 -11.01 12.16
CA ALA A 218 -10.00 -11.31 11.40
C ALA A 218 -10.32 -12.38 10.34
N TYR A 219 -10.24 -12.01 9.07
CA TYR A 219 -10.48 -12.89 7.94
C TYR A 219 -9.18 -13.43 7.34
N GLN A 220 -9.07 -14.76 7.24
CA GLN A 220 -7.99 -15.45 6.54
C GLN A 220 -8.54 -16.70 5.87
N HIS A 221 -8.23 -16.89 4.58
CA HIS A 221 -8.75 -18.01 3.77
C HIS A 221 -8.59 -19.41 4.38
N THR A 222 -7.62 -19.61 5.28
CA THR A 222 -7.28 -20.92 5.87
C THR A 222 -7.94 -21.19 7.21
N THR A 223 -8.60 -20.19 7.81
CA THR A 223 -9.04 -20.24 9.20
C THR A 223 -10.47 -19.74 9.28
N PRO A 224 -11.35 -20.41 10.04
CA PRO A 224 -12.70 -19.91 10.25
C PRO A 224 -12.68 -18.47 10.80
N PRO A 225 -13.62 -17.61 10.36
CA PRO A 225 -13.71 -16.25 10.88
C PRO A 225 -13.90 -16.28 12.41
N LEU A 226 -12.97 -15.65 13.12
CA LEU A 226 -13.08 -15.45 14.57
C LEU A 226 -13.53 -14.02 14.83
N ILE A 227 -14.61 -13.89 15.61
CA ILE A 227 -15.09 -12.61 16.12
C ILE A 227 -14.53 -12.44 17.53
N GLU A 228 -13.85 -11.33 17.73
CA GLU A 228 -13.47 -10.83 19.04
C GLU A 228 -14.43 -9.71 19.43
N ASP A 229 -14.86 -9.69 20.68
CA ASP A 229 -15.82 -8.74 21.21
C ASP A 229 -15.22 -7.89 22.34
N ASN A 230 -15.99 -6.90 22.80
CA ASN A 230 -15.64 -6.03 23.92
C ASN A 230 -14.32 -5.26 23.76
N LEU A 231 -14.00 -4.87 22.52
CA LEU A 231 -12.86 -4.00 22.27
C LEU A 231 -13.07 -2.62 22.90
N ASN A 232 -12.00 -2.05 23.42
CA ASN A 232 -12.03 -0.68 23.93
C ASN A 232 -12.23 0.31 22.75
N PRO A 233 -13.30 1.13 22.75
CA PRO A 233 -13.62 2.02 21.63
C PRO A 233 -12.54 3.07 21.32
N ASP A 234 -11.75 3.44 22.33
CA ASP A 234 -10.67 4.41 22.22
C ASP A 234 -9.45 3.87 21.47
N ASP A 235 -9.27 2.55 21.48
CA ASP A 235 -8.16 1.89 20.79
C ASP A 235 -8.49 1.61 19.32
N ILE A 236 -9.79 1.59 18.96
CA ILE A 236 -10.25 1.36 17.59
C ILE A 236 -9.87 2.55 16.71
N ALA A 237 -9.03 2.28 15.71
CA ALA A 237 -8.44 3.27 14.81
C ALA A 237 -7.81 4.48 15.54
N ALA A 238 -7.18 4.30 16.70
CA ALA A 238 -6.48 5.39 17.42
C ALA A 238 -5.47 6.14 16.51
N TRP A 239 -4.86 5.42 15.57
CA TRP A 239 -3.94 5.99 14.59
C TRP A 239 -4.57 7.10 13.76
N SER A 240 -5.88 7.05 13.50
CA SER A 240 -6.59 8.08 12.72
C SER A 240 -6.53 9.47 13.37
N HIS A 241 -6.24 9.56 14.67
CA HIS A 241 -6.04 10.80 15.42
C HIS A 241 -4.57 11.05 15.81
N GLY A 242 -3.65 10.28 15.19
CA GLY A 242 -2.21 10.38 15.39
C GLY A 242 -1.66 9.61 16.58
N GLU A 243 -2.39 8.62 17.11
CA GLU A 243 -2.00 7.84 18.28
C GLU A 243 -1.76 6.37 17.95
N LEU A 244 -0.67 5.81 18.44
CA LEU A 244 -0.29 4.42 18.29
C LEU A 244 -0.34 3.77 19.66
N VAL A 245 -1.39 2.99 19.89
CA VAL A 245 -1.58 2.23 21.11
C VAL A 245 -0.83 0.91 20.97
N LEU A 246 0.19 0.73 21.80
CA LEU A 246 0.90 -0.53 21.94
C LEU A 246 0.48 -1.18 23.25
N GLU A 247 0.00 -2.42 23.17
CA GLU A 247 -0.35 -3.21 24.34
C GLU A 247 0.43 -4.53 24.30
N ASN A 248 1.26 -4.75 25.33
CA ASN A 248 2.07 -5.95 25.49
C ASN A 248 2.88 -6.36 24.21
N ALA A 249 3.26 -5.37 23.39
CA ALA A 249 3.93 -5.59 22.12
C ALA A 249 5.37 -6.03 22.34
N THR A 250 5.91 -6.90 21.48
CA THR A 250 7.37 -7.11 21.49
C THR A 250 8.08 -5.86 20.99
N VAL A 251 9.37 -5.72 21.32
CA VAL A 251 10.19 -4.63 20.76
C VAL A 251 10.19 -4.65 19.23
N ALA A 252 10.21 -5.83 18.62
CA ALA A 252 10.18 -5.97 17.17
C ALA A 252 8.84 -5.48 16.57
N ASP A 253 7.71 -5.83 17.19
CA ASP A 253 6.39 -5.37 16.75
C ASP A 253 6.26 -3.85 16.90
N ALA A 254 6.70 -3.31 18.04
CA ALA A 254 6.68 -1.88 18.32
C ALA A 254 7.50 -1.08 17.29
N VAL A 255 8.71 -1.56 16.97
CA VAL A 255 9.57 -0.94 15.93
C VAL A 255 8.92 -1.03 14.56
N THR A 256 8.34 -2.18 14.21
CA THR A 256 7.63 -2.38 12.93
C THR A 256 6.48 -1.39 12.78
N ILE A 257 5.62 -1.28 13.80
CA ILE A 257 4.50 -0.32 13.80
C ILE A 257 4.99 1.12 13.64
N LEU A 258 6.00 1.54 14.41
CA LEU A 258 6.52 2.91 14.34
C LEU A 258 7.24 3.23 13.04
N SER A 259 7.96 2.25 12.47
CA SER A 259 8.72 2.41 11.23
C SER A 259 7.85 2.86 10.06
N ARG A 260 6.57 2.47 10.06
CA ARG A 260 5.60 2.85 9.03
C ARG A 260 5.35 4.35 8.96
N TYR A 261 5.41 5.02 10.10
CA TYR A 261 5.20 6.48 10.23
C TYR A 261 6.52 7.25 10.22
N HIS A 262 7.65 6.55 10.20
CA HIS A 262 8.97 7.17 10.20
C HIS A 262 9.39 7.51 8.76
N LYS A 263 9.98 8.70 8.55
CA LYS A 263 10.37 9.17 7.21
C LYS A 263 11.53 8.40 6.57
N GLY A 264 12.16 7.48 7.30
CA GLY A 264 13.32 6.72 6.90
C GLY A 264 13.27 5.26 7.32
N ALA A 265 14.23 4.48 6.86
CA ALA A 265 14.36 3.08 7.24
C ALA A 265 14.79 2.95 8.72
N VAL A 266 14.08 2.09 9.46
CA VAL A 266 14.42 1.72 10.83
C VAL A 266 14.83 0.24 10.81
N TYR A 267 16.05 -0.05 11.26
CA TYR A 267 16.56 -1.41 11.35
C TYR A 267 16.75 -1.81 12.80
N LEU A 268 16.34 -3.03 13.12
CA LEU A 268 16.65 -3.69 14.38
C LEU A 268 17.76 -4.71 14.10
N LEU A 269 18.94 -4.49 14.66
CA LEU A 269 20.08 -5.39 14.51
C LEU A 269 20.22 -6.27 15.76
N GLY A 270 20.57 -7.53 15.53
CA GLY A 270 20.63 -8.54 16.58
C GLY A 270 19.25 -9.03 17.02
N SER A 271 19.23 -9.84 18.08
CA SER A 271 17.98 -10.35 18.65
C SER A 271 17.51 -9.37 19.72
N ALA A 272 16.43 -8.63 19.43
CA ALA A 272 15.78 -7.86 20.49
C ALA A 272 15.36 -8.80 21.64
N PRO A 273 15.36 -8.32 22.90
CA PRO A 273 14.95 -9.15 24.02
C PRO A 273 13.51 -9.61 23.84
N SER A 274 13.29 -10.91 23.62
CA SER A 274 11.96 -11.49 23.39
C SER A 274 11.02 -11.37 24.60
N THR A 275 11.58 -11.10 25.79
CA THR A 275 10.85 -10.91 27.05
C THR A 275 10.47 -9.46 27.33
N THR A 276 11.07 -8.49 26.65
CA THR A 276 10.73 -7.08 26.88
C THR A 276 9.44 -6.74 26.15
N ARG A 277 8.50 -6.18 26.91
CA ARG A 277 7.17 -5.79 26.43
C ARG A 277 7.06 -4.28 26.47
N ILE A 278 6.56 -3.73 25.37
CA ILE A 278 6.30 -2.31 25.21
C ILE A 278 4.80 -2.10 25.37
N SER A 279 4.43 -1.19 26.26
CA SER A 279 3.05 -0.77 26.43
C SER A 279 3.00 0.73 26.64
N GLY A 280 2.07 1.40 25.98
CA GLY A 280 1.94 2.84 26.01
C GLY A 280 1.38 3.40 24.72
N ILE A 281 1.11 4.71 24.76
CA ILE A 281 0.58 5.47 23.63
C ILE A 281 1.71 6.32 23.08
N PHE A 282 1.94 6.20 21.77
CA PHE A 282 2.97 6.95 21.05
C PHE A 282 2.31 7.82 19.97
N ARG A 283 2.93 8.95 19.63
CA ARG A 283 2.39 9.83 18.59
C ARG A 283 3.01 9.53 17.22
N THR A 284 2.20 9.53 16.16
CA THR A 284 2.67 9.27 14.78
C THR A 284 3.57 10.38 14.24
N ASP A 285 3.50 11.59 14.78
CA ASP A 285 4.33 12.75 14.42
C ASP A 285 5.64 12.84 15.23
N GLN A 286 5.77 12.06 16.32
CA GLN A 286 6.95 12.02 17.21
C GLN A 286 7.66 10.66 17.19
N THR A 287 7.80 10.06 16.01
CA THR A 287 8.38 8.72 15.85
C THR A 287 9.81 8.59 16.37
N ASN A 288 10.65 9.64 16.28
CA ASN A 288 12.01 9.61 16.83
C ASN A 288 12.03 9.51 18.36
N ASP A 289 11.16 10.24 19.05
CA ASP A 289 11.06 10.22 20.50
C ASP A 289 10.49 8.88 20.99
N ALA A 290 9.51 8.34 20.26
CA ALA A 290 8.97 7.00 20.49
C ALA A 290 10.05 5.91 20.33
N LEU A 291 10.82 5.93 19.24
CA LEU A 291 11.92 4.98 19.01
C LEU A 291 13.01 5.10 20.08
N THR A 292 13.36 6.32 20.50
CA THR A 292 14.32 6.57 21.58
C THR A 292 13.83 5.96 22.90
N THR A 293 12.54 6.13 23.21
CA THR A 293 11.91 5.59 24.42
C THR A 293 11.93 4.05 24.40
N ILE A 294 11.52 3.43 23.29
CA ILE A 294 11.54 1.98 23.13
C ILE A 294 12.97 1.43 23.24
N ALA A 295 13.95 2.08 22.62
CA ALA A 295 15.35 1.70 22.71
C ALA A 295 15.82 1.71 24.18
N ALA A 296 15.53 2.79 24.91
CA ALA A 296 15.88 2.92 26.32
C ALA A 296 15.24 1.82 27.19
N THR A 297 13.94 1.55 27.01
CA THR A 297 13.23 0.48 27.72
C THR A 297 13.79 -0.91 27.41
N ALA A 298 14.13 -1.17 26.15
CA ALA A 298 14.73 -2.42 25.69
C ALA A 298 16.23 -2.54 25.97
N LYS A 299 16.86 -1.50 26.56
CA LYS A 299 18.31 -1.38 26.77
C LYS A 299 19.12 -1.52 25.47
N LEU A 300 18.54 -1.08 24.36
CA LEU A 300 19.17 -0.98 23.04
C LEU A 300 19.78 0.41 22.85
N LYS A 301 20.83 0.48 22.05
CA LYS A 301 21.44 1.70 21.56
C LYS A 301 20.79 2.09 20.24
N MET A 302 20.33 3.33 20.15
CA MET A 302 19.88 3.91 18.91
C MET A 302 21.05 4.64 18.24
N ARG A 303 21.36 4.29 16.98
CA ARG A 303 22.30 5.01 16.13
C ARG A 303 21.58 5.58 14.91
N THR A 304 21.74 6.87 14.70
CA THR A 304 21.23 7.56 13.52
C THR A 304 22.40 7.83 12.59
N PHE A 305 22.40 7.19 11.42
CA PHE A 305 23.45 7.38 10.41
C PHE A 305 23.12 8.53 9.45
N SER A 306 21.83 8.78 9.23
CA SER A 306 21.32 9.92 8.45
C SER A 306 19.90 10.26 8.88
N LYS A 307 19.31 11.34 8.31
CA LYS A 307 17.89 11.65 8.49
C LYS A 307 16.94 10.52 8.04
N TYR A 308 17.45 9.53 7.29
CA TYR A 308 16.64 8.47 6.69
C TYR A 308 17.05 7.06 7.15
N ILE A 309 18.02 6.91 8.06
CA ILE A 309 18.47 5.59 8.55
C ILE A 309 18.69 5.63 10.05
N VAL A 310 17.87 4.86 10.77
CA VAL A 310 17.98 4.61 12.21
C VAL A 310 18.23 3.13 12.44
N VAL A 311 19.14 2.82 13.35
CA VAL A 311 19.51 1.45 13.71
C VAL A 311 19.42 1.29 15.23
N LEU A 312 18.76 0.23 15.68
CA LEU A 312 18.64 -0.19 17.07
C LEU A 312 19.50 -1.45 17.29
N GLU A 313 20.47 -1.41 18.22
CA GLU A 313 21.42 -2.51 18.51
C GLU A 313 21.78 -2.67 19.99
#